data_AF-A0A0U3A319-F1
#
_entry.id   AF-A0A0U3A319-F1
#
_cell.length_a   1.000
_cell.length_b   1.000
_cell.length_c   1.000
_cell.angle_alpha   90.00
_cell.angle_beta   90.00
_cell.angle_gamma   90.00
#
_symmetry.space_group_name_H-M   'P 1'
#
loop_
_entity.id
_entity.type
_entity.pdbx_description
1 polymer ?
#
loop_
_entity_poly.entity_id
_entity_poly.type
_entity_poly.pdbx_seq_one_letter_code
_entity_poly.pdbx_strand_id
1 'polypeptide(L)'
;MLVVIEENHSYAQMREGMPYLAGLSDTYGYATHWTALRHPSEPNYLAIVGGSTFGVTDDAPPQAQVAEVGRADSVFDVALDAGRTAATYAQSMPANCHDSDYPAGPPRYVVRHNPWAYFPAGRTACLKLDQPLA
;
A
#
# COMPACT_ATOMS: atom_id res chain seq x y z
N MET A 1 -10.68 -0.80 -11.53
CA MET A 1 -9.66 -1.80 -11.18
C MET A 1 -9.73 -2.01 -9.67
N LEU A 2 -9.60 -3.25 -9.20
CA LEU A 2 -9.50 -3.57 -7.78
C LEU A 2 -8.18 -4.30 -7.56
N VAL A 3 -7.42 -3.88 -6.55
CA VAL A 3 -6.18 -4.52 -6.13
C VAL A 3 -6.31 -4.80 -4.64
N VAL A 4 -6.02 -6.03 -4.24
CA VAL A 4 -5.96 -6.44 -2.83
C VAL A 4 -4.51 -6.79 -2.54
N ILE A 5 -3.93 -6.17 -1.53
CA ILE A 5 -2.55 -6.42 -1.09
C ILE A 5 -2.62 -7.18 0.23
N GLU A 6 -2.04 -8.36 0.23
CA GLU A 6 -1.99 -9.27 1.38
C GLU A 6 -0.61 -9.23 2.03
N GLU A 7 -0.52 -9.70 3.28
CA GLU A 7 0.74 -9.73 4.03
C GLU A 7 1.78 -10.67 3.40
N ASN A 8 3.06 -10.36 3.62
CA ASN A 8 4.18 -11.10 3.07
C ASN A 8 4.32 -12.50 3.69
N HIS A 9 3.81 -13.51 2.99
CA HIS A 9 4.03 -14.92 3.29
C HIS A 9 4.77 -15.61 2.13
N SER A 10 5.53 -16.66 2.44
CA SER A 10 6.11 -17.50 1.39
C SER A 10 5.02 -18.12 0.52
N TYR A 11 5.36 -18.45 -0.74
CA TYR A 11 4.43 -19.10 -1.65
C TYR A 11 3.78 -20.36 -1.05
N ALA A 12 4.56 -21.20 -0.36
CA ALA A 12 4.05 -22.40 0.28
C ALA A 12 3.03 -22.07 1.40
N GLN A 13 3.34 -21.10 2.26
CA GLN A 13 2.43 -20.64 3.31
C GLN A 13 1.14 -20.06 2.73
N MET A 14 1.23 -19.27 1.66
CA MET A 14 0.05 -18.73 0.98
C MET A 14 -0.81 -19.86 0.37
N ARG A 15 -0.20 -20.81 -0.35
CA ARG A 15 -0.92 -21.95 -0.96
C ARG A 15 -1.66 -22.79 0.08
N GLU A 16 -1.08 -22.98 1.26
CA GLU A 16 -1.67 -23.77 2.35
C GLU A 16 -2.70 -22.98 3.17
N GLY A 17 -2.37 -21.75 3.56
CA GLY A 17 -3.17 -20.92 4.46
C GLY A 17 -4.28 -20.12 3.78
N MET A 18 -4.23 -19.93 2.46
CA MET A 18 -5.18 -19.12 1.69
C MET A 18 -5.78 -19.91 0.52
N PRO A 19 -6.49 -21.04 0.77
CA PRO A 19 -6.92 -21.96 -0.28
C PRO A 19 -7.83 -21.32 -1.33
N TYR A 20 -8.61 -20.31 -0.96
CA TYR A 20 -9.42 -19.54 -1.91
C TYR A 20 -8.54 -18.74 -2.90
N LEU A 21 -7.61 -17.92 -2.39
CA LEU A 21 -6.69 -17.14 -3.22
C LEU A 21 -5.83 -18.06 -4.09
N ALA A 22 -5.37 -19.16 -3.51
CA ALA A 22 -4.61 -20.19 -4.19
C ALA A 22 -5.40 -20.85 -5.35
N GLY A 23 -6.71 -21.08 -5.17
CA GLY A 23 -7.58 -21.56 -6.25
C GLY A 23 -7.79 -20.53 -7.37
N LEU A 24 -7.75 -19.23 -7.06
CA LEU A 24 -7.83 -18.18 -8.08
C LEU A 24 -6.62 -18.22 -9.03
N SER A 25 -5.42 -18.56 -8.56
CA SER A 25 -4.24 -18.68 -9.43
C SER A 25 -4.32 -19.85 -10.41
N ASP A 26 -5.12 -20.87 -10.07
CA ASP A 26 -5.35 -22.03 -10.95
C ASP A 26 -6.39 -21.71 -12.05
N THR A 27 -7.21 -20.67 -11.83
CA THR A 27 -8.29 -20.25 -12.74
C THR A 27 -7.91 -19.04 -13.61
N TYR A 28 -7.12 -18.12 -13.06
CA TYR A 28 -6.76 -16.84 -13.69
C TYR A 28 -5.24 -16.72 -13.90
N GLY A 29 -4.78 -15.54 -14.34
CA GLY A 29 -3.37 -15.28 -14.55
C GLY A 29 -2.57 -15.29 -13.23
N TYR A 30 -1.41 -15.96 -13.25
CA TYR A 30 -0.46 -15.99 -12.15
C TYR A 30 0.92 -15.49 -12.61
N ALA A 31 1.45 -14.48 -11.94
CA ALA A 31 2.78 -13.92 -12.23
C ALA A 31 3.88 -14.75 -11.55
N THR A 32 4.59 -15.57 -12.32
CA THR A 32 5.64 -16.48 -11.80
C THR A 32 6.99 -15.82 -11.54
N HIS A 33 7.18 -14.58 -11.99
CA HIS A 33 8.42 -13.81 -11.88
C HIS A 33 8.20 -12.46 -11.17
N TRP A 34 7.22 -12.40 -10.27
CA TRP A 34 6.98 -11.24 -9.41
C TRP A 34 7.88 -11.33 -8.16
N THR A 35 8.74 -10.34 -7.95
CA THR A 35 9.70 -10.31 -6.83
C THR A 35 9.69 -8.96 -6.14
N ALA A 36 10.04 -8.94 -4.86
CA ALA A 36 10.21 -7.70 -4.11
C ALA A 36 11.41 -6.91 -4.66
N LEU A 37 11.28 -5.58 -4.70
CA LEU A 37 12.33 -4.67 -5.14
C LEU A 37 13.37 -4.43 -4.06
N ARG A 38 12.95 -4.41 -2.79
CA ARG A 38 13.83 -4.12 -1.64
C ARG A 38 13.31 -4.75 -0.35
N HIS A 39 14.21 -4.92 0.61
CA HIS A 39 13.88 -5.13 2.01
C HIS A 39 14.45 -3.95 2.83
N PRO A 40 13.69 -3.35 3.77
CA PRO A 40 12.38 -3.76 4.29
C PRO A 40 11.18 -3.46 3.35
N SER A 41 9.94 -3.64 3.80
CA SER A 41 8.78 -3.77 2.90
C SER A 41 8.24 -2.45 2.35
N GLU A 42 8.36 -1.34 3.08
CA GLU A 42 7.80 -0.03 2.74
C GLU A 42 8.16 0.46 1.33
N PRO A 43 9.44 0.39 0.86
CA PRO A 43 9.80 0.84 -0.48
C PRO A 43 9.08 0.10 -1.61
N ASN A 44 8.61 -1.14 -1.37
CA ASN A 44 7.83 -1.88 -2.35
C ASN A 44 6.42 -1.31 -2.49
N TYR A 45 5.82 -0.82 -1.41
CA TYR A 45 4.50 -0.17 -1.45
C TYR A 45 4.57 1.17 -2.21
N LEU A 46 5.62 1.96 -1.99
CA LEU A 46 5.88 3.17 -2.79
C LEU A 46 6.03 2.83 -4.26
N ALA A 47 6.76 1.77 -4.60
CA ALA A 47 6.95 1.37 -5.99
C ALA A 47 5.66 0.86 -6.64
N ILE A 48 4.79 0.17 -5.90
CA ILE A 48 3.50 -0.31 -6.41
C ILE A 48 2.62 0.88 -6.85
N VAL A 49 2.55 1.94 -6.05
CA VAL A 49 1.62 3.06 -6.34
C VAL A 49 2.28 4.26 -7.02
N GLY A 50 3.58 4.49 -6.82
CA GLY A 50 4.32 5.63 -7.38
C GLY A 50 5.33 5.24 -8.46
N GLY A 51 5.50 3.95 -8.76
CA GLY A 51 6.40 3.47 -9.82
C GLY A 51 7.90 3.59 -9.49
N SER A 52 8.25 3.97 -8.27
CA SER A 52 9.64 4.16 -7.80
C SER A 52 9.71 3.91 -6.29
N THR A 53 10.88 3.51 -5.79
CA THR A 53 11.16 3.54 -4.34
C THR A 53 11.52 4.93 -3.84
N PHE A 54 11.71 5.89 -4.75
CA PHE A 54 12.16 7.27 -4.46
C PHE A 54 13.48 7.35 -3.68
N GLY A 55 14.29 6.29 -3.72
CA GLY A 55 15.53 6.20 -2.94
C GLY A 55 15.33 5.79 -1.48
N VAL A 56 14.10 5.56 -1.03
CA VAL A 56 13.79 5.09 0.32
C VAL A 56 14.31 3.67 0.54
N THR A 57 14.88 3.43 1.73
CA THR A 57 15.53 2.16 2.08
C THR A 57 15.17 1.61 3.45
N ASP A 58 14.21 2.19 4.14
CA ASP A 58 13.76 1.80 5.48
C ASP A 58 12.23 1.75 5.55
N ASP A 59 11.68 1.50 6.74
CA ASP A 59 10.23 1.48 7.04
C ASP A 59 9.84 2.70 7.90
N ALA A 60 10.52 3.83 7.75
CA ALA A 60 10.23 5.03 8.53
C ALA A 60 8.82 5.56 8.20
N PRO A 61 8.13 6.23 9.15
CA PRO A 61 6.79 6.73 8.90
C PRO A 61 6.79 7.88 7.87
N PRO A 62 5.63 8.25 7.30
CA PRO A 62 5.52 9.24 6.23
C PRO A 62 6.26 10.56 6.49
N GLN A 63 6.26 11.06 7.73
CA GLN A 63 6.89 12.33 8.07
C GLN A 63 8.42 12.31 7.89
N ALA A 64 9.05 11.14 7.95
CA ALA A 64 10.48 10.96 7.74
C ALA A 64 10.87 10.87 6.25
N GLN A 65 9.90 10.67 5.35
CA GLN A 65 10.14 10.36 3.94
C GLN A 65 9.61 11.46 2.98
N VAL A 66 9.20 12.61 3.54
CA VAL A 66 8.64 13.74 2.78
C VAL A 66 9.64 14.27 1.74
N ALA A 67 10.95 14.26 2.03
CA ALA A 67 11.96 14.78 1.13
C ALA A 67 12.21 13.84 -0.06
N GLU A 68 12.20 12.53 0.20
CA GLU A 68 12.44 11.46 -0.76
C GLU A 68 11.28 11.38 -1.76
N VAL A 69 10.03 11.28 -1.26
CA VAL A 69 8.84 11.22 -2.13
C VAL A 69 8.52 12.58 -2.75
N GLY A 70 8.74 13.66 -2.00
CA GLY A 70 8.64 15.03 -2.49
C GLY A 70 7.26 15.37 -3.08
N ARG A 71 7.24 15.70 -4.38
CA ARG A 71 6.03 16.08 -5.13
C ARG A 71 5.62 15.02 -6.15
N ALA A 72 6.05 13.77 -5.96
CA ALA A 72 5.61 12.68 -6.82
C ALA A 72 4.09 12.47 -6.68
N ASP A 73 3.47 12.07 -7.78
CA ASP A 73 2.08 11.64 -7.80
C ASP A 73 2.02 10.12 -7.65
N SER A 74 1.05 9.64 -6.89
CA SER A 74 0.69 8.22 -6.89
C SER A 74 -0.26 7.92 -8.06
N VAL A 75 -0.44 6.64 -8.37
CA VAL A 75 -1.44 6.16 -9.34
C VAL A 75 -2.86 6.60 -8.96
N PHE A 76 -3.12 6.84 -7.67
CA PHE A 76 -4.39 7.37 -7.20
C PHE A 76 -4.58 8.82 -7.64
N ASP A 77 -3.55 9.66 -7.47
CA ASP A 77 -3.57 11.06 -7.88
C ASP A 77 -3.69 11.18 -9.41
N VAL A 78 -2.90 10.40 -10.15
CA VAL A 78 -2.98 10.30 -11.61
C VAL A 78 -4.39 9.89 -12.08
N ALA A 79 -5.03 8.95 -11.39
CA ALA A 79 -6.39 8.52 -11.73
C ALA A 79 -7.42 9.63 -11.48
N LEU A 80 -7.32 10.34 -10.35
CA LEU A 80 -8.22 11.44 -10.00
C LEU A 80 -8.09 12.62 -10.98
N ASP A 81 -6.86 12.98 -11.35
CA ASP A 81 -6.58 14.04 -12.33
C ASP A 81 -7.11 13.69 -13.72
N ALA A 82 -7.16 12.40 -14.06
CA ALA A 82 -7.80 11.89 -15.28
C ALA A 82 -9.34 11.82 -15.18
N GLY A 83 -9.96 12.37 -14.13
CA GLY A 83 -11.41 12.33 -13.91
C GLY A 83 -11.95 10.94 -13.59
N ARG A 84 -11.10 10.03 -13.08
CA ARG A 84 -11.50 8.69 -12.62
C ARG A 84 -11.68 8.69 -11.10
N THR A 85 -11.98 7.52 -10.56
CA THR A 85 -12.14 7.30 -9.13
C THR A 85 -10.95 6.54 -8.56
N ALA A 86 -10.60 6.86 -7.32
CA ALA A 86 -9.61 6.14 -6.53
C ALA A 86 -10.09 6.12 -5.07
N ALA A 87 -9.84 5.01 -4.39
CA ALA A 87 -10.02 4.86 -2.95
C ALA A 87 -9.12 3.73 -2.45
N THR A 88 -8.62 3.86 -1.23
CA THR A 88 -7.91 2.80 -0.50
C THR A 88 -8.64 2.48 0.79
N TYR A 89 -8.54 1.23 1.22
CA TYR A 89 -9.17 0.75 2.44
C TYR A 89 -8.15 -0.01 3.27
N ALA A 90 -7.88 0.46 4.48
CA ALA A 90 -6.86 -0.12 5.35
C ALA A 90 -7.46 -0.62 6.66
N GLN A 91 -7.17 -1.89 7.00
CA GLN A 91 -7.64 -2.51 8.24
C GLN A 91 -7.08 -1.77 9.47
N SER A 92 -7.93 -1.62 10.49
CA SER A 92 -7.58 -0.99 11.78
C SER A 92 -7.15 0.48 11.70
N MET A 93 -7.23 1.11 10.51
CA MET A 93 -6.88 2.52 10.37
C MET A 93 -7.88 3.38 11.14
N PRO A 94 -7.44 4.24 12.08
CA PRO A 94 -8.36 4.92 13.00
C PRO A 94 -9.13 6.07 12.37
N ALA A 95 -8.60 6.65 11.30
CA ALA A 95 -9.18 7.78 10.56
C ALA A 95 -8.58 7.82 9.15
N ASN A 96 -9.24 8.52 8.24
CA ASN A 96 -8.73 8.67 6.87
C ASN A 96 -7.30 9.21 6.84
N CYS A 97 -6.46 8.65 5.98
CA CYS A 97 -5.09 9.12 5.74
C CYS A 97 -4.23 9.19 7.02
N HIS A 98 -4.42 8.23 7.92
CA HIS A 98 -3.65 8.17 9.16
C HIS A 98 -2.19 7.87 8.86
N ASP A 99 -1.30 8.68 9.41
CA ASP A 99 0.11 8.79 9.01
C ASP A 99 1.08 8.22 10.06
N SER A 100 0.57 7.39 10.96
CA SER A 100 1.38 6.70 11.97
C SER A 100 0.76 5.36 12.32
N ASP A 101 1.54 4.47 12.93
CA ASP A 101 0.99 3.21 13.41
C ASP A 101 0.02 3.42 14.59
N TYR A 102 -1.11 2.72 14.63
CA TYR A 102 -2.11 2.88 15.69
C TYR A 102 -3.06 1.67 15.83
N PRO A 103 -3.51 1.30 17.05
CA PRO A 103 -2.92 1.66 18.34
C PRO A 103 -1.57 0.94 18.54
N ALA A 104 -0.97 1.07 19.72
CA ALA A 104 0.31 0.41 20.02
C ALA A 104 0.23 -1.13 20.11
N GLY A 105 -0.98 -1.72 20.14
CA GLY A 105 -1.21 -3.16 20.30
C GLY A 105 -2.15 -3.73 19.23
N PRO A 106 -2.25 -5.07 19.11
CA PRO A 106 -3.09 -5.71 18.12
C PRO A 106 -4.59 -5.59 18.46
N PRO A 107 -5.48 -5.47 17.46
CA PRO A 107 -5.15 -5.27 16.04
C PRO A 107 -4.59 -3.86 15.80
N ARG A 108 -3.49 -3.77 15.02
CA ARG A 108 -2.70 -2.55 14.79
C ARG A 108 -2.72 -2.17 13.31
N TYR A 109 -3.10 -0.93 13.02
CA TYR A 109 -2.79 -0.30 11.74
C TYR A 109 -1.30 0.01 11.67
N VAL A 110 -0.70 -0.36 10.54
CA VAL A 110 0.70 -0.15 10.25
C VAL A 110 0.81 0.73 9.02
N VAL A 111 1.26 1.98 9.21
CA VAL A 111 1.20 3.01 8.16
C VAL A 111 2.03 2.64 6.93
N ARG A 112 3.15 1.91 7.11
CA ARG A 112 4.00 1.45 6.00
C ARG A 112 3.33 0.52 4.99
N HIS A 113 2.14 -0.02 5.31
CA HIS A 113 1.33 -0.81 4.37
C HIS A 113 0.28 0.05 3.64
N ASN A 114 0.19 1.34 3.95
CA ASN A 114 -0.70 2.32 3.31
C ASN A 114 0.12 3.39 2.58
N PRO A 115 0.49 3.15 1.32
CA PRO A 115 1.40 4.04 0.63
C PRO A 115 0.81 5.42 0.31
N TRP A 116 -0.51 5.61 0.22
CA TRP A 116 -1.07 6.95 -0.11
C TRP A 116 -0.73 7.99 0.98
N ALA A 117 -0.58 7.54 2.24
CA ALA A 117 -0.15 8.41 3.33
C ALA A 117 1.25 9.03 3.13
N TYR A 118 2.08 8.44 2.26
CA TYR A 118 3.45 8.89 1.97
C TYR A 118 3.56 9.91 0.83
N PHE A 119 2.46 10.26 0.14
CA PHE A 119 2.47 11.19 -1.00
C PHE A 119 1.94 12.57 -0.59
N PRO A 120 2.80 13.58 -0.35
CA PRO A 120 2.35 14.89 0.09
C PRO A 120 1.47 15.62 -0.95
N ALA A 121 1.76 15.42 -2.25
CA ALA A 121 0.98 16.02 -3.34
C ALA A 121 -0.50 15.60 -3.29
N GLY A 122 -0.76 14.33 -2.97
CA GLY A 122 -2.09 13.73 -2.88
C GLY A 122 -2.82 13.92 -1.55
N ARG A 123 -2.26 14.65 -0.58
CA ARG A 123 -2.77 14.67 0.81
C ARG A 123 -4.25 15.05 0.93
N THR A 124 -4.72 16.01 0.12
CA THR A 124 -6.13 16.43 0.11
C THR A 124 -7.07 15.32 -0.33
N ALA A 125 -6.67 14.50 -1.31
CA ALA A 125 -7.44 13.37 -1.79
C ALA A 125 -7.37 12.21 -0.78
N CYS A 126 -6.18 11.90 -0.27
CA CYS A 126 -5.97 10.89 0.75
C CYS A 126 -6.86 11.10 1.98
N LEU A 127 -6.96 12.33 2.51
CA LEU A 127 -7.86 12.66 3.65
C LEU A 127 -9.36 12.35 3.40
N LYS A 128 -9.77 12.14 2.14
CA LYS A 128 -11.15 11.83 1.76
C LYS A 128 -11.34 10.37 1.32
N LEU A 129 -10.33 9.83 0.64
CA LEU A 129 -10.45 8.61 -0.17
C LEU A 129 -9.57 7.46 0.32
N ASP A 130 -8.64 7.71 1.24
CA ASP A 130 -7.99 6.65 2.01
C ASP A 130 -8.76 6.43 3.30
N GLN A 131 -9.46 5.30 3.40
CA GLN A 131 -10.55 5.08 4.35
C GLN A 131 -10.29 3.86 5.25
N PRO A 132 -10.76 3.87 6.51
CA PRO A 132 -10.78 2.66 7.32
C PRO A 132 -11.57 1.54 6.64
N LEU A 133 -11.01 0.34 6.63
CA LEU A 133 -11.76 -0.87 6.30
C LEU A 133 -12.55 -1.31 7.54
N ALA A 134 -13.88 -1.32 7.42
CA ALA A 134 -14.81 -1.70 8.50
C ALA A 134 -14.80 -3.22 8.76
#